data_AF-A0A6G1FZL4-F1
#
_entry.id   AF-A0A6G1FZL4-F1
#
_cell.length_a   1.000
_cell.length_b   1.000
_cell.length_c   1.000
_cell.angle_alpha   90.00
_cell.angle_beta   90.00
_cell.angle_gamma   90.00
#
_symmetry.space_group_name_H-M   'P 1'
#
loop_
_entity.id
_entity.type
_entity.pdbx_description
1 polymer ?
#
loop_
_entity_poly.entity_id
_entity_poly.type
_entity_poly.pdbx_seq_one_letter_code
_entity_poly.pdbx_strand_id
1 'polypeptide(L)'
;KTESWQVQKEALKRKFGEEGWNPRKRLSPDVIEGIRALHSQSPETFTTPLLAQEFEVSPEAIRRILKTKWRPSNEQMEERRERWERRGIQVWEKYAQEKGMKPPKKWRILGV
;
A
#
# COMPACT_ATOMS: atom_id res chain seq x y z
N LYS A 1 5.61 35.57 -1.37
CA LYS A 1 6.31 34.36 -1.86
C LYS A 1 5.37 33.19 -1.66
N THR A 2 5.19 32.33 -2.66
CA THR A 2 4.50 31.05 -2.46
C THR A 2 5.41 30.12 -1.66
N GLU A 3 4.86 29.48 -0.64
CA GLU A 3 5.60 28.54 0.20
C GLU A 3 5.96 27.28 -0.58
N SER A 4 7.08 26.63 -0.23
CA SER A 4 7.59 25.45 -0.95
C SER A 4 6.58 24.31 -1.04
N TRP A 5 5.77 24.11 0.01
CA TRP A 5 4.72 23.09 0.03
C TRP A 5 3.57 23.40 -0.94
N GLN A 6 3.27 24.68 -1.21
CA GLN A 6 2.23 25.08 -2.17
C GLN A 6 2.67 24.76 -3.59
N VAL A 7 3.92 25.08 -3.93
CA VAL A 7 4.54 24.77 -5.24
C VAL A 7 4.53 23.26 -5.47
N GLN A 8 4.90 22.47 -4.46
CA GLN A 8 4.88 21.01 -4.57
C GLN A 8 3.46 20.47 -4.75
N LYS A 9 2.47 20.99 -4.01
CA LYS A 9 1.07 20.58 -4.14
C LYS A 9 0.51 20.88 -5.54
N GLU A 10 0.81 22.05 -6.08
CA GLU A 10 0.40 22.43 -7.43
C GLU A 10 1.09 21.55 -8.50
N ALA A 11 2.39 21.28 -8.33
CA ALA A 11 3.13 20.37 -9.21
C ALA A 11 2.54 18.96 -9.20
N LEU A 12 2.13 18.44 -8.03
CA LEU A 12 1.46 17.13 -7.93
C LEU A 12 0.11 17.14 -8.62
N LYS A 13 -0.71 18.19 -8.41
CA LYS A 13 -2.01 18.34 -9.09
C LYS A 13 -1.83 18.36 -10.61
N ARG A 14 -0.81 19.07 -11.11
CA ARG A 14 -0.49 19.11 -12.55
C ARG A 14 -0.03 17.76 -13.10
N LYS A 15 0.75 16.99 -12.33
CA LYS A 15 1.27 15.68 -12.76
C LYS A 15 0.20 14.59 -12.77
N PHE A 16 -0.69 14.58 -11.78
CA PHE A 16 -1.61 13.46 -11.55
C PHE A 16 -3.09 13.80 -11.85
N GLY A 17 -3.39 15.06 -12.19
CA GLY A 17 -4.73 15.49 -12.58
C GLY A 17 -5.78 15.24 -11.49
N GLU A 18 -6.98 14.85 -11.92
CA GLU A 18 -8.12 14.55 -11.05
C GLU A 18 -7.99 13.19 -10.33
N GLU A 19 -7.31 12.22 -10.95
CA GLU A 19 -7.11 10.88 -10.36
C GLU A 19 -6.17 10.94 -9.14
N GLY A 20 -5.27 11.93 -9.11
CA GLY A 20 -4.36 12.17 -8.00
C GLY A 20 -3.30 11.06 -7.85
N TRP A 21 -2.51 11.15 -6.76
CA TRP A 21 -1.50 10.14 -6.48
C TRP A 21 -2.14 8.82 -6.02
N ASN A 22 -2.22 7.85 -6.93
CA ASN A 22 -2.74 6.51 -6.63
C ASN A 22 -1.73 5.42 -7.02
N PRO A 23 -0.85 4.99 -6.11
CA PRO A 23 0.10 3.92 -6.38
C PRO A 23 -0.62 2.63 -6.82
N ARG A 24 -0.11 2.01 -7.89
CA ARG A 24 -0.63 0.74 -8.41
C ARG A 24 -0.40 -0.38 -7.39
N LYS A 25 0.86 -0.53 -6.94
CA LYS A 25 1.25 -1.47 -5.90
C LYS A 25 1.15 -0.82 -4.52
N ARG A 26 0.39 -1.44 -3.63
CA ARG A 26 0.30 -1.07 -2.22
C ARG A 26 0.50 -2.33 -1.39
N LEU A 27 0.99 -2.18 -0.17
CA LEU A 27 1.13 -3.30 0.76
C LEU A 27 -0.11 -3.37 1.66
N SER A 28 -0.59 -4.59 1.91
CA SER A 28 -1.63 -4.84 2.90
C SER A 28 -1.14 -4.45 4.30
N PRO A 29 -2.02 -3.98 5.21
CA PRO A 29 -1.66 -3.76 6.61
C PRO A 29 -0.93 -4.95 7.24
N ASP A 30 -1.36 -6.18 6.95
CA ASP A 30 -0.72 -7.40 7.48
C ASP A 30 0.69 -7.60 6.94
N VAL A 31 0.91 -7.30 5.66
CA VAL A 31 2.23 -7.42 5.03
C VAL A 31 3.21 -6.43 5.65
N ILE A 32 2.75 -5.23 5.99
CA ILE A 32 3.58 -4.22 6.67
C ILE A 32 4.03 -4.73 8.04
N GLU A 33 3.13 -5.33 8.83
CA GLU A 33 3.49 -5.92 10.13
C GLU A 33 4.36 -7.18 9.97
N GLY A 34 4.12 -8.00 8.94
CA GLY A 34 4.97 -9.13 8.59
C GLY A 34 6.42 -8.71 8.28
N ILE A 35 6.61 -7.64 7.48
CA ILE A 35 7.94 -7.08 7.18
C ILE A 35 8.67 -6.68 8.47
N ARG A 36 7.95 -6.05 9.41
CA ARG A 36 8.53 -5.65 10.70
C ARG A 36 8.93 -6.87 11.52
N ALA A 37 8.05 -7.87 11.60
CA ALA A 37 8.27 -9.09 12.36
C ALA A 37 9.46 -9.89 11.82
N LEU A 38 9.60 -10.00 10.48
CA LEU A 38 10.73 -10.66 9.84
C LEU A 38 12.04 -9.93 10.16
N HIS A 39 12.08 -8.61 9.95
CA HIS A 39 13.28 -7.82 10.21
C HIS A 39 13.68 -7.83 11.69
N SER A 40 12.71 -7.84 12.62
CA SER A 40 13.01 -7.90 14.06
C SER A 40 13.58 -9.24 14.50
N GLN A 41 13.21 -10.35 13.84
CA GLN A 41 13.68 -11.68 14.19
C GLN A 41 15.12 -11.93 13.72
N SER A 42 15.47 -11.47 12.51
CA SER A 42 16.80 -11.68 11.95
C SER A 42 17.19 -10.51 11.04
N PRO A 43 17.64 -9.37 11.60
CA PRO A 43 17.93 -8.17 10.83
C PRO A 43 19.11 -8.35 9.86
N GLU A 44 20.06 -9.23 10.19
CA GLU A 44 21.22 -9.58 9.34
C GLU A 44 20.81 -10.33 8.08
N THR A 45 19.76 -11.17 8.17
CA THR A 45 19.25 -11.94 7.04
C THR A 45 18.22 -11.14 6.26
N PHE A 46 17.21 -10.60 6.96
CA PHE A 46 16.14 -9.81 6.36
C PHE A 46 16.55 -8.35 6.21
N THR A 47 17.61 -8.11 5.45
CA THR A 47 18.11 -6.76 5.20
C THR A 47 17.11 -5.93 4.40
N THR A 48 17.20 -4.60 4.50
CA THR A 48 16.36 -3.67 3.71
C THR A 48 16.37 -3.96 2.20
N PRO A 49 17.53 -4.16 1.52
CA PRO A 49 17.53 -4.46 0.09
C PRO A 49 16.87 -5.80 -0.24
N LEU A 50 17.04 -6.82 0.60
CA LEU A 50 16.40 -8.12 0.39
C LEU A 50 14.87 -8.01 0.50
N LEU A 51 14.36 -7.37 1.56
CA LEU A 51 12.94 -7.14 1.74
C LEU A 51 12.35 -6.28 0.61
N ALA A 52 13.11 -5.29 0.13
CA ALA A 52 12.68 -4.46 -0.99
C ALA A 52 12.51 -5.29 -2.28
N GLN A 53 13.45 -6.21 -2.53
CA GLN A 53 13.40 -7.12 -3.66
C GLN A 53 12.22 -8.09 -3.54
N GLU A 54 12.08 -8.78 -2.40
CA GLU A 54 11.06 -9.81 -2.17
C GLU A 54 9.64 -9.24 -2.29
N PHE A 55 9.40 -8.08 -1.69
CA PHE A 55 8.09 -7.43 -1.76
C PHE A 55 7.94 -6.54 -3.00
N GLU A 56 8.94 -6.50 -3.89
CA GLU A 56 9.10 -5.60 -5.05
C GLU A 56 8.57 -4.18 -4.76
N VAL A 57 9.13 -3.55 -3.73
CA VAL A 57 8.89 -2.16 -3.35
C VAL A 57 10.21 -1.42 -3.27
N SER A 58 10.17 -0.09 -3.30
CA SER A 58 11.40 0.70 -3.14
C SER A 58 12.08 0.42 -1.79
N PRO A 59 13.41 0.34 -1.72
CA PRO A 59 14.15 0.26 -0.46
C PRO A 59 13.78 1.39 0.52
N GLU A 60 13.45 2.57 0.01
CA GLU A 60 13.01 3.71 0.83
C GLU A 60 11.65 3.45 1.50
N ALA A 61 10.75 2.71 0.85
CA ALA A 61 9.48 2.32 1.46
C ALA A 61 9.72 1.34 2.62
N ILE A 62 10.60 0.36 2.44
CA ILE A 62 11.01 -0.56 3.51
C ILE A 62 11.65 0.22 4.67
N ARG A 63 12.59 1.13 4.40
CA ARG A 63 13.19 1.97 5.45
C ARG A 63 12.14 2.76 6.23
N ARG A 64 11.16 3.36 5.55
CA ARG A 64 10.07 4.10 6.21
C ARG A 64 9.20 3.21 7.09
N ILE A 65 8.89 2.01 6.61
CA ILE A 65 8.16 0.99 7.39
C ILE A 65 8.98 0.64 8.65
N LEU A 66 10.24 0.26 8.50
CA LEU A 66 11.08 -0.15 9.63
C LEU A 66 11.34 1.00 10.61
N LYS A 67 11.53 2.24 10.12
CA LYS A 67 11.83 3.43 10.95
C LYS A 67 10.64 3.90 11.78
N THR A 68 9.40 3.79 11.29
CA THR A 68 8.25 4.34 12.03
C THR A 68 7.87 3.46 13.22
N LYS A 69 7.83 4.08 14.40
CA LYS A 69 7.46 3.46 15.68
C LYS A 69 5.94 3.38 15.88
N TRP A 70 5.16 4.17 15.14
CA TRP A 70 3.72 4.20 15.27
C TRP A 70 3.12 2.81 14.99
N ARG A 71 2.15 2.41 15.80
CA ARG A 71 1.35 1.18 15.66
C ARG A 71 -0.12 1.53 15.84
N PRO A 72 -1.01 1.01 14.98
CA PRO A 72 -2.46 1.16 15.14
C PRO A 72 -2.96 0.42 16.39
N SER A 73 -4.06 0.89 16.98
CA SER A 73 -4.85 0.08 17.91
C SER A 73 -5.55 -1.08 17.18
N ASN A 74 -6.10 -2.05 17.93
CA ASN A 74 -6.83 -3.17 17.34
C ASN A 74 -8.00 -2.72 16.44
N GLU A 75 -8.79 -1.75 16.90
CA GLU A 75 -9.88 -1.17 16.11
C GLU A 75 -9.36 -0.50 14.83
N GLN A 76 -8.30 0.30 14.93
CA GLN A 76 -7.67 0.93 13.77
C GLN A 76 -7.04 -0.08 12.81
N MET A 77 -6.56 -1.22 13.29
CA MET A 77 -6.08 -2.30 12.41
C MET A 77 -7.23 -2.87 11.59
N GLU A 78 -8.38 -3.11 12.23
CA GLU A 78 -9.54 -3.67 11.56
C GLU A 78 -10.09 -2.69 10.51
N GLU A 79 -10.24 -1.42 10.85
CA GLU A 79 -10.61 -0.38 9.87
C GLU A 79 -9.65 -0.31 8.67
N ARG A 80 -8.35 -0.54 8.90
CA ARG A 80 -7.34 -0.57 7.83
C ARG A 80 -7.48 -1.83 6.98
N ARG A 81 -7.77 -2.98 7.59
CA ARG A 81 -8.07 -4.24 6.91
C ARG A 81 -9.31 -4.08 6.02
N GLU A 82 -10.40 -3.55 6.56
CA GLU A 82 -11.62 -3.30 5.80
C GLU A 82 -11.38 -2.36 4.63
N ARG A 83 -10.66 -1.24 4.82
CA ARG A 83 -10.31 -0.33 3.72
C ARG A 83 -9.48 -1.02 2.64
N TRP A 84 -8.57 -1.92 3.03
CA TRP A 84 -7.80 -2.72 2.09
C TRP A 84 -8.70 -3.67 1.29
N GLU A 85 -9.65 -4.32 1.94
CA GLU A 85 -10.61 -5.21 1.27
C GLU A 85 -11.54 -4.47 0.32
N ARG A 86 -12.11 -3.34 0.74
CA ARG A 86 -12.91 -2.46 -0.14
C ARG A 86 -12.13 -2.01 -1.37
N ARG A 87 -10.84 -1.69 -1.21
CA ARG A 87 -9.95 -1.40 -2.36
C ARG A 87 -9.80 -2.63 -3.26
N GLY A 88 -9.62 -3.82 -2.70
CA GLY A 88 -9.48 -5.05 -3.48
C GLY A 88 -10.71 -5.33 -4.33
N ILE A 89 -11.90 -5.13 -3.77
CA ILE A 89 -13.20 -5.18 -4.48
C ILE A 89 -13.18 -4.23 -5.68
N GLN A 90 -12.90 -2.94 -5.45
CA GLN A 90 -12.86 -1.91 -6.51
C GLN A 90 -11.82 -2.21 -7.60
N VAL A 91 -10.64 -2.72 -7.23
CA VAL A 91 -9.58 -3.07 -8.19
C VAL A 91 -10.03 -4.22 -9.08
N TRP A 92 -10.66 -5.25 -8.51
CA TRP A 92 -11.15 -6.39 -9.28
C TRP A 92 -12.38 -6.04 -10.12
N GLU A 93 -13.27 -5.19 -9.63
CA GLU A 93 -14.39 -4.65 -10.40
C GLU A 93 -13.89 -3.89 -11.63
N LYS A 94 -12.91 -3.00 -11.45
CA LYS A 94 -12.25 -2.29 -12.55
C LYS A 94 -11.62 -3.26 -13.56
N TYR A 95 -10.91 -4.29 -13.09
CA TYR A 95 -10.33 -5.29 -13.99
C TYR A 95 -11.36 -6.15 -14.71
N ALA A 96 -12.48 -6.45 -14.07
CA ALA A 96 -13.58 -7.17 -14.70
C ALA A 96 -14.22 -6.32 -15.81
N GLN A 97 -14.48 -5.03 -15.55
CA GLN A 97 -15.04 -4.10 -16.52
C GLN A 97 -14.10 -3.83 -17.70
N GLU A 98 -12.83 -3.53 -17.43
CA GLU A 98 -11.86 -3.12 -18.46
C GLU A 98 -11.28 -4.28 -19.25
N LYS A 99 -11.05 -5.44 -18.60
CA LYS A 99 -10.31 -6.57 -19.19
C LYS A 99 -11.11 -7.86 -19.29
N GLY A 100 -12.37 -7.88 -18.84
CA GLY A 100 -13.21 -9.09 -18.83
C GLY A 100 -12.68 -10.20 -17.91
N MET A 101 -11.78 -9.88 -16.97
CA MET A 101 -11.18 -10.86 -16.08
C MET A 101 -12.15 -11.25 -14.97
N LYS A 102 -12.33 -12.56 -14.72
CA LYS A 102 -13.19 -13.05 -13.63
C LYS A 102 -12.50 -12.85 -12.27
N PRO A 103 -13.12 -12.13 -11.32
CA PRO A 103 -12.57 -11.98 -9.99
C PRO A 103 -12.38 -13.33 -9.27
N PRO A 104 -11.29 -13.51 -8.51
CA PRO A 104 -11.08 -14.67 -7.66
C PRO A 104 -12.26 -14.91 -6.70
N LYS A 105 -12.43 -16.16 -6.24
CA LYS A 105 -13.57 -16.58 -5.40
C LYS A 105 -13.76 -15.68 -4.17
N LYS A 106 -12.66 -15.26 -3.53
CA LYS A 106 -12.69 -14.34 -2.38
C LYS A 106 -13.47 -13.06 -2.67
N TRP A 107 -13.26 -12.46 -3.84
CA TRP A 107 -13.84 -11.17 -4.21
C TRP A 107 -15.28 -11.30 -4.70
N ARG A 108 -15.61 -12.41 -5.37
CA ARG A 108 -16.98 -12.70 -5.81
C ARG A 108 -17.96 -12.86 -4.65
N ILE A 109 -17.52 -13.48 -3.56
CA ILE A 109 -18.36 -13.65 -2.35
C ILE A 109 -18.62 -12.30 -1.67
N LEU A 110 -17.70 -11.35 -1.80
CA LEU A 110 -17.78 -10.01 -1.20
C LEU A 110 -18.55 -9.00 -2.07
N GLY A 111 -19.19 -9.43 -3.16
CA GLY A 111 -20.08 -8.61 -3.98
C GLY A 111 -19.47 -8.00 -5.25
N VAL A 112 -18.36 -8.56 -5.78
CA VAL A 112 -17.83 -8.24 -7.12
C VAL A 112 -18.35 -9.21 -8.18
#